data_AF-A0A382G144-F1
#
_entry.id   AF-A0A382G144-F1
#
_cell.length_a   1.000
_cell.length_b   1.000
_cell.length_c   1.000
_cell.angle_alpha   90.00
_cell.angle_beta   90.00
_cell.angle_gamma   90.00
#
_symmetry.space_group_name_H-M   'P 1'
#
loop_
_entity.id
_entity.type
_entity.pdbx_description
1 polymer ?
#
loop_
_entity_poly.entity_id
_entity_poly.type
_entity_poly.pdbx_seq_one_letter_code
_entity_poly.pdbx_strand_id
1 'polypeptide(L)'
;MIQFIFKSIGQRIILLFFISIISHAIVHLAPGEPSLVDPSNPRMKAEDIQRIRAAFHLDEPLYIQYVYWMKDLFTADLKSFKDNQPVLKKIWDRFLNS
;
A
#
# COMPACT_ATOMS: atom_id res chain seq x y z
N MET A 1 -28.63 12.64 -19.36
CA MET A 1 -28.04 11.37 -18.86
C MET A 1 -26.51 11.47 -18.67
N ILE A 2 -25.74 11.93 -19.66
CA ILE A 2 -24.27 12.11 -19.54
C ILE A 2 -23.84 12.97 -18.34
N GLN A 3 -24.51 14.11 -18.10
CA GLN A 3 -24.20 15.00 -16.97
C GLN A 3 -24.42 14.32 -15.61
N PHE A 4 -25.41 13.42 -15.52
CA PHE A 4 -25.66 12.61 -14.33
C PHE A 4 -24.57 11.55 -14.12
N ILE A 5 -24.12 10.90 -15.20
CA ILE A 5 -23.01 9.93 -15.15
C ILE A 5 -21.74 10.60 -14.63
N PHE A 6 -21.34 11.76 -15.19
CA PHE A 6 -20.17 12.50 -14.72
C PHE A 6 -20.27 12.92 -13.25
N LYS A 7 -21.43 13.42 -12.82
CA LYS A 7 -21.68 13.75 -11.41
C LYS A 7 -21.52 12.51 -10.51
N SER A 8 -22.10 11.38 -10.91
CA SER A 8 -22.04 10.15 -10.12
C SER A 8 -20.63 9.56 -10.03
N ILE A 9 -19.85 9.61 -11.12
CA ILE A 9 -18.46 9.15 -11.15
C ILE A 9 -17.59 10.07 -10.29
N GLY A 10 -17.75 11.39 -10.40
CA GLY A 10 -17.01 12.35 -9.58
C GLY A 10 -17.23 12.14 -8.08
N GLN A 11 -18.48 11.92 -7.67
CA GLN A 11 -18.80 11.59 -6.27
C GLN A 11 -18.14 10.29 -5.79
N ARG A 12 -18.12 9.25 -6.63
CA ARG A 12 -17.47 7.98 -6.32
C ARG A 12 -15.94 8.12 -6.22
N ILE A 13 -15.33 8.88 -7.11
CA ILE A 13 -13.88 9.14 -7.08
C ILE A 13 -13.50 9.85 -5.77
N ILE A 14 -14.26 10.89 -5.38
CA ILE A 14 -14.03 11.61 -4.12
C ILE A 14 -14.17 10.67 -2.93
N LEU A 15 -15.22 9.83 -2.90
CA LEU A 15 -15.42 8.86 -1.84
C LEU A 15 -14.25 7.86 -1.74
N LEU A 16 -13.83 7.29 -2.87
CA LEU A 16 -12.71 6.35 -2.93
C LEU A 16 -11.39 7.02 -2.50
N PHE A 17 -11.19 8.28 -2.86
CA PHE A 17 -10.05 9.05 -2.42
C PHE A 17 -9.99 9.17 -0.89
N PHE A 18 -11.08 9.57 -0.23
CA PHE A 18 -11.12 9.63 1.24
C PHE A 18 -10.93 8.25 1.88
N ILE A 19 -11.57 7.21 1.35
CA ILE A 19 -11.40 5.84 1.83
C ILE A 19 -9.93 5.40 1.71
N SER A 20 -9.25 5.75 0.62
CA SER A 20 -7.84 5.41 0.42
C SER A 20 -6.93 6.08 1.44
N ILE A 21 -7.18 7.36 1.79
CA ILE A 21 -6.43 8.08 2.82
C ILE A 21 -6.62 7.42 4.18
N ILE A 22 -7.86 7.11 4.54
CA ILE A 22 -8.17 6.44 5.81
C ILE A 22 -7.51 5.06 5.86
N SER A 23 -7.57 4.30 4.76
CA SER A 23 -6.95 2.98 4.69
C SER A 23 -5.43 3.05 4.86
N HIS A 24 -4.77 4.03 4.22
CA HIS A 24 -3.35 4.28 4.39
C HIS A 24 -3.01 4.70 5.83
N ALA A 25 -3.84 5.54 6.44
CA ALA A 25 -3.66 5.97 7.83
C ALA A 25 -3.79 4.80 8.82
N ILE A 26 -4.75 3.89 8.61
CA ILE A 26 -4.95 2.71 9.47
C ILE A 26 -3.68 1.85 9.53
N VAL A 27 -2.99 1.67 8.39
CA VAL A 27 -1.72 0.91 8.35
C VAL A 27 -0.64 1.58 9.21
N HIS A 28 -0.61 2.91 9.27
CA HIS A 28 0.36 3.66 10.08
C HIS A 28 -0.07 3.82 11.54
N LEU A 29 -1.36 3.70 11.85
CA LEU A 29 -1.90 3.71 13.20
C LEU A 29 -1.85 2.34 13.87
N ALA A 30 -1.68 1.27 13.09
CA ALA A 30 -1.50 -0.06 13.63
C ALA A 30 -0.25 -0.11 14.53
N PRO A 31 -0.31 -0.76 15.70
CA PRO A 31 0.83 -0.88 16.59
C PRO A 31 1.93 -1.72 15.92
N GLY A 32 3.06 -1.09 15.63
CA GLY A 32 4.20 -1.69 14.93
C GLY A 32 4.71 -0.76 13.84
N GLU A 33 5.99 -0.88 13.46
CA GLU A 33 6.50 -0.12 12.32
C GLU A 33 6.22 -0.87 11.01
N PRO A 34 5.81 -0.18 9.92
CA PRO A 34 5.60 -0.80 8.62
C PRO A 34 6.82 -1.57 8.08
N SER A 35 8.03 -1.19 8.51
CA SER A 35 9.28 -1.89 8.17
C SER A 35 9.49 -3.22 8.89
N LEU A 36 8.74 -3.48 9.97
CA LEU A 36 8.78 -4.74 10.73
C LEU A 36 7.79 -5.73 10.12
N VAL A 37 8.11 -6.21 8.93
CA VAL A 37 7.23 -7.08 8.14
C VAL A 37 7.02 -8.46 8.77
N ASP A 38 7.94 -8.88 9.65
CA ASP A 38 7.82 -10.11 10.43
C ASP A 38 8.38 -9.89 11.85
N PRO A 39 7.59 -9.31 12.77
CA PRO A 39 8.05 -8.97 14.12
C PRO A 39 8.52 -10.18 14.94
N SER A 40 8.10 -11.38 14.54
CA SER A 40 8.46 -12.65 15.18
C SER A 40 9.65 -13.35 14.52
N ASN A 41 10.28 -12.76 13.49
CA ASN A 41 11.47 -13.32 12.86
C ASN A 41 12.75 -12.83 13.56
N PRO A 42 13.41 -13.67 14.39
CA PRO A 42 14.61 -13.29 15.14
C PRO A 42 15.85 -13.08 14.25
N ARG A 43 15.75 -13.32 12.94
CA ARG A 43 16.85 -13.13 11.97
C ARG A 43 16.82 -11.77 11.27
N MET A 44 15.82 -10.94 11.50
CA MET A 44 15.71 -9.63 10.86
C MET A 44 16.77 -8.69 11.43
N LYS A 45 17.80 -8.38 10.64
CA LYS A 45 18.89 -7.49 11.07
C LYS A 45 18.47 -6.03 10.89
N ALA A 46 19.13 -5.13 11.61
CA ALA A 46 18.94 -3.68 11.44
C ALA A 46 19.18 -3.22 9.98
N GLU A 47 20.09 -3.88 9.26
CA GLU A 47 20.36 -3.64 7.84
C GLU A 47 19.16 -3.98 6.94
N ASP A 48 18.42 -5.04 7.25
CA ASP A 48 17.24 -5.45 6.49
C ASP A 48 16.09 -4.45 6.69
N ILE A 49 15.93 -3.94 7.92
CA ILE A 49 14.95 -2.91 8.26
C ILE A 49 15.23 -1.63 7.46
N GLN A 50 16.48 -1.18 7.42
CA GLN A 50 16.87 0.00 6.64
C GLN A 50 16.66 -0.20 5.14
N ARG A 51 16.97 -1.38 4.60
CA ARG A 51 16.70 -1.71 3.20
C ARG A 51 15.20 -1.61 2.89
N ILE A 52 14.33 -2.12 3.77
CA ILE A 52 12.87 -2.04 3.59
C ILE A 52 12.38 -0.60 3.68
N ARG A 53 12.88 0.18 4.65
CA ARG A 53 12.51 1.59 4.78
C ARG A 53 12.87 2.39 3.53
N ALA A 54 14.07 2.20 3.01
CA ALA A 54 14.52 2.85 1.78
C ALA A 54 13.72 2.37 0.54
N ALA A 55 13.43 1.07 0.44
CA ALA A 55 12.71 0.50 -0.71
C ALA A 55 11.25 0.95 -0.81
N PHE A 56 10.61 1.24 0.32
CA PHE A 56 9.20 1.65 0.38
C PHE A 56 9.00 3.12 0.79
N HIS A 57 10.07 3.92 0.76
CA HIS A 57 10.04 5.34 1.12
C HIS A 57 9.51 5.63 2.54
N LEU A 58 9.68 4.68 3.47
CA LEU A 58 9.15 4.81 4.84
C LEU A 58 9.86 5.90 5.66
N ASP A 59 11.02 6.37 5.20
CA ASP A 59 11.76 7.48 5.81
C ASP A 59 11.22 8.86 5.38
N GLU A 60 10.33 8.92 4.38
CA GLU A 60 9.73 10.16 3.89
C GLU A 60 8.49 10.57 4.71
N PRO A 61 8.08 11.86 4.68
CA PRO A 61 6.81 12.29 5.26
C PRO A 61 5.60 11.50 4.74
N LEU A 62 4.59 11.26 5.59
CA LEU A 62 3.41 10.44 5.27
C LEU A 62 2.68 10.83 3.98
N TYR A 63 2.62 12.13 3.65
CA TYR A 63 1.97 12.59 2.43
C TYR A 63 2.75 12.19 1.17
N ILE A 64 4.09 12.14 1.25
CA ILE A 64 4.96 11.66 0.15
C ILE A 64 4.80 10.14 -0.01
N GLN A 65 4.76 9.40 1.11
CA GLN A 65 4.51 7.95 1.10
C GLN A 65 3.17 7.61 0.41
N TYR A 66 2.12 8.37 0.72
CA TYR A 66 0.82 8.20 0.08
C TYR A 66 0.87 8.45 -1.43
N VAL A 67 1.64 9.45 -1.89
CA VAL A 67 1.81 9.73 -3.33
C VAL A 67 2.53 8.58 -4.04
N TYR A 68 3.60 8.03 -3.45
CA TYR A 68 4.27 6.85 -4.00
C TYR A 68 3.33 5.65 -4.04
N TRP A 69 2.61 5.38 -2.95
CA TRP A 69 1.64 4.30 -2.88
C TRP A 69 0.52 4.44 -3.93
N MET A 70 0.01 5.65 -4.15
CA MET A 70 -0.97 5.91 -5.23
C MET A 70 -0.38 5.71 -6.62
N LYS A 71 0.84 6.18 -6.86
CA LYS A 71 1.53 5.95 -8.13
C LYS A 71 1.63 4.45 -8.42
N ASP A 72 2.09 3.66 -7.46
CA ASP A 72 2.27 2.21 -7.60
C ASP A 72 0.94 1.47 -7.79
N LEU A 73 -0.14 1.96 -7.17
CA LEU A 73 -1.49 1.44 -7.39
C LEU A 73 -1.96 1.68 -8.84
N PHE A 74 -1.77 2.88 -9.38
CA PHE A 74 -2.20 3.21 -10.74
C PHE A 74 -1.30 2.60 -11.83
N THR A 75 -0.03 2.32 -11.54
CA THR A 75 0.88 1.60 -12.46
C THR A 75 0.79 0.08 -12.34
N ALA A 76 0.01 -0.42 -11.37
CA ALA A 76 -0.05 -1.83 -11.00
C ALA A 76 1.30 -2.44 -10.57
N ASP A 77 2.29 -1.61 -10.21
CA ASP A 77 3.60 -2.06 -9.68
C ASP A 77 3.55 -2.23 -8.16
N LEU A 78 2.54 -2.95 -7.68
CA LEU A 78 2.38 -3.23 -6.26
C LEU A 78 3.32 -4.37 -5.83
N LYS A 79 4.28 -4.08 -4.97
CA LYS A 79 5.22 -5.08 -4.41
C LYS A 79 4.95 -5.34 -2.93
N SER A 80 5.08 -6.59 -2.53
CA SER A 80 4.88 -6.99 -1.13
C SER A 80 6.08 -6.57 -0.27
N PHE A 81 5.82 -5.96 0.87
CA PHE A 81 6.84 -5.62 1.88
C PHE A 81 7.67 -6.84 2.34
N LYS A 82 7.10 -8.06 2.28
CA LYS A 82 7.71 -9.26 2.88
C LYS A 82 8.74 -9.94 1.97
N ASP A 83 8.39 -10.10 0.70
CA ASP A 83 9.14 -10.92 -0.25
C ASP A 83 9.36 -10.24 -1.60
N ASN A 84 9.04 -8.94 -1.70
CA ASN A 84 9.19 -8.12 -2.90
C ASN A 84 8.50 -8.70 -4.15
N GLN A 85 7.50 -9.58 -3.95
CA GLN A 85 6.74 -10.19 -5.03
C GLN A 85 5.60 -9.29 -5.50
N PRO A 86 5.20 -9.34 -6.79
CA PRO A 86 4.02 -8.65 -7.29
C PRO A 86 2.77 -9.07 -6.52
N VAL A 87 2.10 -8.10 -5.90
CA VAL A 87 0.92 -8.32 -5.05
C VAL A 87 -0.23 -8.90 -5.86
N LEU A 88 -0.46 -8.39 -7.07
CA LEU A 88 -1.54 -8.88 -7.94
C LEU A 88 -1.39 -10.37 -8.25
N LYS A 89 -0.16 -10.83 -8.51
CA LYS A 89 0.13 -12.25 -8.73
C LYS A 89 -0.20 -13.07 -7.49
N LYS A 90 0.24 -12.63 -6.30
CA LYS A 90 -0.06 -13.35 -5.03
C LYS A 90 -1.56 -13.45 -4.75
N ILE A 91 -2.31 -12.39 -5.02
CA ILE A 91 -3.77 -12.38 -4.84
C ILE A 91 -4.40 -13.38 -5.80
N TRP A 92 -3.98 -13.37 -7.07
CA TRP A 92 -4.48 -14.29 -8.08
C TRP A 92 -4.18 -15.76 -7.74
N ASP A 93 -2.94 -16.05 -7.35
CA ASP A 93 -2.50 -17.40 -6.95
C ASP A 93 -3.30 -17.93 -5.75
N ARG A 94 -3.65 -17.06 -4.78
CA ARG A 94 -4.49 -17.43 -3.64
C ARG A 94 -5.96 -17.59 -3.99
N PHE A 95 -6.47 -16.77 -4.91
CA PHE A 95 -7.85 -16.87 -5.38
C PHE A 95 -8.10 -18.20 -6.12
N LEU A 96 -7.15 -18.66 -6.92
CA LEU A 96 -7.24 -19.94 -7.65
C LEU A 96 -7.05 -21.17 -6.76
N ASN A 97 -6.29 -21.04 -5.66
CA ASN A 97 -6.05 -22.13 -4.70
C ASN A 97 -7.10 -22.19 -3.58
N SER A 98 -8.13 -21.35 -3.62
CA SER A 98 -9.27 -21.35 -2.70
C SER A 98 -10.50 -21.97 -3.33
#